data_AF-A0A5S3YMI9-F1
#
_entry.id   AF-A0A5S3YMI9-F1
#
_cell.length_a   1.000
_cell.length_b   1.000
_cell.length_c   1.000
_cell.angle_alpha   90.00
_cell.angle_beta   90.00
_cell.angle_gamma   90.00
#
_symmetry.space_group_name_H-M   'P 1'
#
loop_
_entity.id
_entity.type
_entity.pdbx_description
1 polymer ?
#
loop_
_entity_poly.entity_id
_entity_poly.type
_entity_poly.pdbx_seq_one_letter_code
_entity_poly.pdbx_strand_id
1 'polypeptide(L)'
;MLHTNNPIIKHKTGLLNLAAELGNVSKACKVMGVSRDTFYRYQELVEDGGLDALIDKSRRAPNLKNRVDEATEQAVIKYAVDYPAHGQHRTCNELRKQGVFVSGSGV
;
A
#
# COMPACT_ATOMS: atom_id res chain seq x y z
N MET A 1 6.44 -5.65 -27.42
CA MET A 1 6.92 -6.41 -26.25
C MET A 1 7.24 -5.44 -25.13
N LEU A 2 6.78 -5.75 -23.93
CA LEU A 2 7.02 -4.98 -22.72
C LEU A 2 8.39 -5.35 -22.15
N HIS A 3 9.25 -4.36 -21.92
CA HIS A 3 10.62 -4.56 -21.42
C HIS A 3 10.76 -3.99 -20.01
N THR A 4 11.31 -4.76 -19.08
CA THR A 4 11.59 -4.32 -17.72
C THR A 4 12.84 -5.00 -17.18
N ASN A 5 13.68 -4.21 -16.49
CA ASN A 5 14.82 -4.73 -15.73
C ASN A 5 14.47 -4.96 -14.25
N ASN A 6 13.25 -4.64 -13.83
CA ASN A 6 12.82 -4.80 -12.45
C ASN A 6 12.44 -6.26 -12.17
N PRO A 7 13.18 -6.98 -11.30
CA PRO A 7 12.92 -8.40 -11.03
C PRO A 7 11.54 -8.64 -10.41
N ILE A 8 10.95 -7.64 -9.74
CA ILE A 8 9.65 -7.72 -9.06
C ILE A 8 8.52 -7.96 -10.08
N ILE A 9 8.58 -7.30 -11.24
CA ILE A 9 7.53 -7.36 -12.26
C ILE A 9 7.89 -8.24 -13.46
N LYS A 10 9.09 -8.83 -13.48
CA LYS A 10 9.57 -9.67 -14.59
C LYS A 10 8.60 -10.81 -14.92
N HIS A 11 8.09 -11.52 -13.91
CA HIS A 11 7.12 -12.60 -14.12
C HIS A 11 5.78 -12.09 -14.68
N LYS A 12 5.27 -10.97 -14.15
CA LYS A 12 4.01 -10.35 -14.60
C LYS A 12 4.10 -9.89 -16.06
N THR A 13 5.22 -9.26 -16.39
CA THR A 13 5.51 -8.75 -17.75
C THR A 13 5.75 -9.90 -18.73
N GLY A 14 6.42 -10.97 -18.28
CA GLY A 14 6.61 -12.19 -19.06
C GLY A 14 5.29 -12.85 -19.47
N LEU A 15 4.27 -12.85 -18.60
CA LEU A 15 2.95 -13.39 -18.92
C LEU A 15 2.25 -12.60 -20.04
N LEU A 16 2.32 -11.27 -19.99
CA LEU A 16 1.73 -10.40 -21.01
C LEU A 16 2.43 -10.59 -22.36
N ASN A 17 3.77 -10.67 -22.36
CA ASN A 17 4.54 -10.94 -23.57
C ASN A 17 4.26 -12.33 -24.15
N LEU A 18 4.22 -13.37 -23.32
CA LEU A 18 3.93 -14.73 -23.77
C LEU A 18 2.54 -14.85 -24.40
N ALA A 19 1.54 -14.16 -23.85
CA ALA A 19 0.20 -14.13 -24.44
C ALA A 19 0.18 -13.45 -25.81
N ALA A 20 0.96 -12.37 -25.98
CA ALA A 20 1.10 -11.68 -27.25
C ALA A 20 1.84 -12.53 -28.30
N GLU A 21 2.92 -13.22 -27.92
CA GLU A 21 3.66 -14.14 -28.80
C GLU A 21 2.81 -15.32 -29.25
N LEU A 22 2.04 -15.92 -28.34
CA LEU A 22 1.19 -17.08 -28.65
C LEU A 22 -0.13 -16.71 -29.33
N GLY A 23 -0.53 -15.44 -29.32
CA GLY A 23 -1.87 -14.99 -29.71
C GLY A 23 -2.99 -15.65 -28.90
N ASN A 24 -2.69 -16.18 -27.70
CA ASN A 24 -3.61 -16.99 -26.91
C ASN A 24 -3.37 -16.86 -25.40
N VAL A 25 -4.24 -16.10 -24.74
CA VAL A 25 -4.21 -15.85 -23.29
C VAL A 25 -4.35 -17.14 -22.49
N SER A 26 -5.29 -18.01 -22.85
CA SER A 26 -5.55 -19.26 -22.11
C SER A 26 -4.33 -20.19 -22.11
N LYS A 27 -3.63 -20.28 -23.25
CA LYS A 27 -2.42 -21.08 -23.39
C LYS A 27 -1.27 -20.48 -22.57
N ALA A 28 -1.04 -19.17 -22.66
CA ALA A 28 -0.02 -18.49 -21.86
C ALA A 28 -0.26 -18.66 -20.35
N CYS A 29 -1.51 -18.46 -19.90
CA CYS A 29 -1.92 -18.66 -18.51
C CYS A 29 -1.67 -20.10 -18.03
N LYS A 30 -2.01 -21.10 -18.86
CA LYS A 30 -1.77 -22.52 -18.55
C LYS A 30 -0.28 -22.85 -18.43
N VAL A 31 0.55 -22.28 -19.32
CA VAL A 31 2.02 -22.50 -19.31
C VAL A 31 2.66 -21.86 -18.08
N MET A 32 2.22 -20.66 -17.68
CA MET A 32 2.81 -19.95 -16.53
C MET A 32 2.14 -20.26 -15.19
N GLY A 33 1.09 -21.10 -15.16
CA GLY A 33 0.40 -21.46 -13.93
C GLY A 33 -0.36 -20.30 -13.28
N VAL A 34 -0.88 -19.37 -14.09
CA VAL A 34 -1.62 -18.18 -13.62
C VAL A 34 -3.08 -18.25 -14.06
N SER A 35 -4.01 -17.73 -13.26
CA SER A 35 -5.42 -17.66 -13.66
C SER A 35 -5.63 -16.62 -14.76
N ARG A 36 -6.61 -16.85 -15.65
CA ARG A 36 -7.01 -15.87 -16.67
C ARG A 36 -7.46 -14.54 -16.05
N ASP A 37 -8.09 -14.59 -14.89
CA ASP A 37 -8.47 -13.40 -14.11
C ASP A 37 -7.25 -12.54 -13.73
N THR A 38 -6.17 -13.18 -13.28
CA THR A 38 -4.92 -12.47 -12.97
C THR A 38 -4.28 -11.85 -14.22
N PHE A 39 -4.39 -12.51 -15.37
CA PHE A 39 -3.93 -11.95 -16.64
C PHE A 39 -4.64 -10.63 -16.95
N TYR A 40 -5.98 -10.62 -16.95
CA TYR A 40 -6.75 -9.42 -17.28
C TYR A 40 -6.51 -8.30 -16.27
N ARG A 41 -6.34 -8.63 -14.98
CA ARG A 41 -5.94 -7.64 -13.97
C ARG A 41 -4.57 -7.02 -14.26
N TYR A 42 -3.59 -7.78 -14.74
CA TYR A 42 -2.29 -7.22 -15.13
C TYR A 42 -2.37 -6.40 -16.40
N GLN A 43 -3.18 -6.84 -17.37
CA GLN A 43 -3.43 -6.08 -18.59
C GLN A 43 -4.04 -4.72 -18.26
N GLU A 44 -5.12 -4.68 -17.47
CA GLU A 44 -5.78 -3.46 -17.02
C GLU A 44 -4.80 -2.51 -16.30
N LEU A 45 -3.98 -3.03 -15.38
CA LEU A 45 -2.97 -2.22 -14.69
C LEU A 45 -1.96 -1.59 -15.66
N VAL A 46 -1.53 -2.34 -16.70
CA VAL A 46 -0.60 -1.82 -17.70
C VAL A 46 -1.26 -0.81 -18.63
N GLU A 47 -2.53 -1.00 -18.96
CA GLU A 47 -3.31 -0.05 -19.76
C GLU A 47 -3.54 1.27 -19.01
N ASP A 48 -3.83 1.21 -17.70
CA ASP A 48 -4.10 2.39 -16.87
C ASP A 48 -2.85 3.16 -16.45
N GLY A 49 -1.77 2.46 -16.10
CA GLY A 49 -0.60 3.05 -15.43
C GLY A 49 0.75 2.52 -15.90
N GLY A 50 0.79 1.85 -17.05
CA GLY A 50 2.01 1.30 -17.63
C GLY A 50 2.66 0.20 -16.78
N LEU A 51 3.95 -0.03 -16.99
CA LEU A 51 4.67 -1.09 -16.28
C LEU A 51 4.85 -0.80 -14.78
N ASP A 52 4.87 0.47 -14.38
CA ASP A 52 5.04 0.85 -12.98
C ASP A 52 3.83 0.45 -12.13
N ALA A 53 2.63 0.43 -12.72
CA ALA A 53 1.42 -0.07 -12.06
C ALA A 53 1.47 -1.57 -11.72
N LEU A 54 2.40 -2.34 -12.32
CA LEU A 54 2.63 -3.74 -11.94
C LEU A 54 3.48 -3.89 -10.68
N ILE A 55 4.23 -2.86 -10.26
CA ILE A 55 5.25 -2.98 -9.20
C ILE A 55 4.61 -3.30 -7.86
N ASP A 56 3.62 -2.52 -7.41
CA ASP A 56 2.89 -2.88 -6.20
C ASP A 56 1.59 -2.09 -6.00
N LYS A 57 0.59 -2.76 -5.42
CA LYS A 57 -0.50 -2.14 -4.65
C LYS A 57 -0.28 -2.63 -3.23
N SER A 58 0.41 -1.83 -2.40
CA SER A 58 0.64 -2.19 -0.99
C SER A 58 -0.68 -2.62 -0.34
N ARG A 59 -0.72 -3.86 0.15
CA ARG A 59 -1.87 -4.37 0.93
C ARG A 59 -1.99 -3.70 2.30
N ARG A 60 -0.93 -3.00 2.75
CA ARG A 60 -0.92 -2.23 4.00
C ARG A 60 -1.32 -0.80 3.70
N ALA A 61 -2.58 -0.60 3.36
CA ALA A 61 -3.17 0.74 3.35
C ALA A 61 -3.58 1.11 4.81
N PRO A 62 -3.35 2.36 5.25
CA PRO A 62 -3.89 2.82 6.53
C PRO A 62 -5.41 2.67 6.55
N ASN A 63 -5.96 2.09 7.62
CA ASN A 63 -7.40 2.07 7.81
C ASN A 63 -7.85 3.44 8.31
N LEU A 64 -8.41 4.26 7.43
CA LEU A 64 -8.86 5.62 7.75
C LEU A 64 -9.88 5.66 8.90
N LYS A 65 -10.64 4.58 9.12
CA LYS A 65 -11.59 4.48 10.24
C LYS A 65 -10.91 4.45 11.61
N ASN A 66 -9.63 4.06 11.67
CA ASN A 66 -8.84 4.01 12.89
C ASN A 66 -8.04 5.30 13.10
N ARG A 67 -8.21 6.32 12.24
CA ARG A 67 -7.49 7.58 12.38
C ARG A 67 -8.09 8.37 13.55
N VAL A 68 -7.22 8.91 14.41
CA VAL A 68 -7.61 9.88 15.44
C VAL A 68 -8.17 11.14 14.78
N ASP A 69 -9.09 11.83 15.45
CA ASP A 69 -9.59 13.09 14.93
C ASP A 69 -8.47 14.15 14.89
N GLU A 70 -8.64 15.13 14.01
CA GLU A 70 -7.61 16.14 13.75
C GLU A 70 -7.26 16.97 15.00
N ALA A 71 -8.24 17.25 15.87
CA ALA A 71 -7.97 18.03 17.09
C ALA A 71 -7.08 17.24 18.06
N THR A 72 -7.35 15.94 18.24
CA THR A 72 -6.50 15.03 19.01
C THR A 72 -5.10 14.92 18.39
N GLU A 73 -4.99 14.77 17.06
CA GLU A 73 -3.72 14.72 16.33
C GLU A 73 -2.87 15.98 16.59
N GLN A 74 -3.47 17.17 16.46
CA GLN A 74 -2.78 18.44 16.71
C GLN A 74 -2.35 18.60 18.18
N ALA A 75 -3.17 18.14 19.13
CA ALA A 75 -2.82 18.18 20.55
C ALA A 75 -1.60 17.30 20.85
N VAL A 76 -1.52 16.10 20.26
CA VAL A 76 -0.37 15.20 20.38
C VAL A 76 0.89 15.83 19.77
N ILE A 77 0.80 16.37 18.55
CA ILE A 77 1.94 17.02 17.86
C ILE A 77 2.48 18.17 18.70
N LYS A 78 1.59 19.08 19.14
CA LYS A 78 1.97 20.24 19.96
C LYS A 78 2.69 19.79 21.24
N TYR A 79 2.11 18.83 21.95
CA TYR A 79 2.70 18.33 23.19
C TYR A 79 4.08 17.68 22.96
N ALA A 80 4.25 16.92 21.88
CA ALA A 80 5.53 16.29 21.55
C ALA A 80 6.63 17.32 21.22
N VAL A 81 6.26 18.44 20.61
CA VAL A 81 7.17 19.58 20.37
C VAL A 81 7.55 20.28 21.68
N ASP A 82 6.57 20.52 22.56
CA ASP A 82 6.81 21.19 23.84
C ASP A 82 7.62 20.33 24.82
N TYR A 83 7.44 18.99 24.78
CA TYR A 83 8.04 18.04 25.71
C TYR A 83 8.62 16.79 25.01
N PRO A 84 9.72 16.91 24.25
CA PRO A 84 10.25 15.81 23.41
C PRO A 84 10.77 14.61 24.19
N ALA A 85 11.10 14.76 25.48
CA ALA A 85 11.55 13.67 26.34
C ALA A 85 10.39 12.80 26.89
N HIS A 86 9.14 13.23 26.72
CA HIS A 86 7.98 12.52 27.24
C HIS A 86 7.52 11.44 26.24
N GLY A 87 7.64 10.18 26.65
CA GLY A 87 7.13 9.05 25.88
C GLY A 87 5.60 8.96 25.87
N GLN A 88 5.08 8.09 25.00
CA GLN A 88 3.65 7.94 24.70
C GLN A 88 2.72 7.83 25.92
N HIS A 89 3.13 7.08 26.96
CA HIS A 89 2.33 6.89 28.18
C HIS A 89 2.26 8.16 29.03
N ARG A 90 3.32 8.97 29.02
CA ARG A 90 3.31 10.25 29.74
C ARG A 90 2.49 11.27 28.96
N THR A 91 2.67 11.34 27.65
CA THR A 91 1.87 12.20 26.76
C THR A 91 0.38 11.94 26.89
N CYS A 92 -0.07 10.68 26.83
CA CYS A 92 -1.50 10.38 26.97
C CYS A 92 -2.08 10.78 28.34
N ASN A 93 -1.30 10.66 29.41
CA ASN A 93 -1.73 11.04 30.75
C ASN A 93 -1.81 12.56 30.92
N GLU A 94 -0.87 13.32 30.36
CA GLU A 94 -0.92 14.78 30.42
C GLU A 94 -2.02 15.36 29.51
N LEU A 95 -2.20 14.80 28.30
CA LEU A 95 -3.31 15.16 27.42
C LEU A 95 -4.67 14.88 28.07
N ARG A 96 -4.80 13.77 28.80
CA ARG A 96 -6.02 13.44 29.55
C ARG A 96 -6.37 14.51 30.60
N LYS A 97 -5.38 15.12 31.24
CA LYS A 97 -5.61 16.25 32.18
C LYS A 97 -6.10 17.51 31.47
N GLN A 98 -5.82 17.65 30.18
CA GLN A 98 -6.29 18.74 29.32
C GLN A 98 -7.63 18.44 28.63
N GLY A 99 -8.24 17.29 28.94
CA GLY A 99 -9.52 16.86 28.34
C GLY A 99 -9.38 16.15 26.99
N VAL A 100 -8.16 15.83 26.55
CA VAL A 100 -7.90 15.08 25.32
C VAL A 100 -7.66 13.61 25.67
N PHE A 101 -8.54 12.73 25.19
CA PHE A 101 -8.51 11.31 25.54
C PHE A 101 -7.94 10.47 24.39
N VAL A 102 -6.67 10.10 24.50
CA VAL A 102 -5.99 9.19 23.57
C VAL A 102 -5.28 8.08 24.35
N SER A 103 -5.22 6.86 23.81
CA SER A 103 -4.46 5.77 24.43
C SER A 103 -2.96 5.96 24.18
N GLY A 104 -2.09 5.43 25.04
CA GLY A 104 -0.64 5.47 24.79
C GLY A 104 -0.21 4.80 23.48
N SER A 105 -1.00 3.88 22.92
CA SER A 105 -0.76 3.31 21.59
C SER A 105 -1.29 4.15 20.43
N GLY A 106 -2.18 5.11 20.72
CA GLY A 106 -2.75 6.04 19.74
C GLY A 106 -2.05 7.40 19.71
N VAL A 107 -1.12 7.64 20.64
CA VAL A 107 -0.14 8.74 20.61
C VAL A 107 0.97 8.36 19.64
#